data_AF-A0A2G8KKK3-F1
#
_entry.id   AF-A0A2G8KKK3-F1
#
_cell.length_a   1.000
_cell.length_b   1.000
_cell.length_c   1.000
_cell.angle_alpha   90.00
_cell.angle_beta   90.00
_cell.angle_gamma   90.00
#
_symmetry.space_group_name_H-M   'P 1'
#
loop_
_entity.id
_entity.type
_entity.pdbx_description
1 polymer ?
#
loop_
_entity_poly.entity_id
_entity_poly.type
_entity_poly.pdbx_seq_one_letter_code
_entity_poly.pdbx_strand_id
1 'polypeptide(L)'
;MKIIPQPCDAQDALKFERNSVVVVELLPNNCRFQCPVSLTLPHCLQLKEEYERNSIDVLISHHDEGFKPKWELLHDARFNLCKENCTISLKSFCWVTYEIHDKIVEAKRIKLYTAGKKMRLKDRITKVEVGFYPDLPGSGKILELNKDMHLSQRKPFVFLKTGEEPLLINLHKVVPKEWNNSQPDENPKIIPFDSVSISEERSCPFVLERSGDDTDIPLCIFKVGQKGRNDVELTIRPDVLTA
;
A
#
# COMPACT_ATOMS: atom_id res chain seq x y z
N MET A 1 3.23 -9.39 20.81
CA MET A 1 3.05 -9.56 19.36
C MET A 1 3.58 -8.32 18.67
N LYS A 2 4.39 -8.49 17.62
CA LYS A 2 4.90 -7.39 16.79
C LYS A 2 4.60 -7.68 15.32
N ILE A 3 4.24 -6.65 14.57
CA ILE A 3 4.16 -6.74 13.10
C ILE A 3 5.55 -6.41 12.58
N ILE A 4 6.12 -7.33 11.81
CA ILE A 4 7.44 -7.18 11.24
C ILE A 4 7.30 -6.68 9.80
N PRO A 5 8.01 -5.60 9.42
CA PRO A 5 8.17 -5.23 8.02
C PRO A 5 8.68 -6.44 7.22
N GLN A 6 8.01 -6.80 6.12
CA GLN A 6 8.51 -7.88 5.30
C GLN A 6 9.94 -7.59 4.82
N PRO A 7 10.87 -8.55 4.99
CA PRO A 7 12.20 -8.43 4.42
C PRO A 7 12.06 -8.43 2.89
N CYS A 8 12.49 -7.34 2.27
CA CYS A 8 12.54 -7.21 0.82
C CYS A 8 13.76 -7.99 0.30
N ASP A 9 13.67 -9.32 0.24
CA ASP A 9 14.71 -10.13 -0.40
C ASP A 9 14.49 -10.14 -1.93
N ALA A 10 15.30 -9.32 -2.59
CA ALA A 10 15.22 -8.94 -4.00
C ALA A 10 15.61 -10.04 -5.02
N GLN A 11 15.66 -11.32 -4.63
CA GLN A 11 16.26 -12.37 -5.45
C GLN A 11 15.30 -13.33 -6.17
N ASP A 12 14.02 -13.40 -5.78
CA ASP A 12 13.03 -14.14 -6.58
C ASP A 12 12.31 -13.23 -7.58
N ALA A 13 11.90 -13.81 -8.72
CA ALA A 13 11.09 -13.17 -9.74
C ALA A 13 9.94 -12.36 -9.10
N LEU A 14 9.67 -11.16 -9.62
CA LEU A 14 8.64 -10.25 -9.12
C LEU A 14 7.25 -10.90 -9.28
N LYS A 15 6.74 -11.53 -8.21
CA LYS A 15 5.39 -12.11 -8.21
C LYS A 15 4.37 -11.14 -7.61
N PHE A 16 3.15 -11.12 -8.14
CA PHE A 16 2.11 -10.13 -7.80
C PHE A 16 1.54 -10.30 -6.39
N GLU A 17 1.55 -11.52 -5.86
CA GLU A 17 1.18 -11.86 -4.49
C GLU A 17 2.19 -11.38 -3.45
N ARG A 18 3.42 -11.02 -3.87
CA ARG A 18 4.48 -10.63 -2.93
C ARG A 18 4.04 -9.43 -2.11
N ASN A 19 4.54 -9.43 -0.88
CA ASN A 19 4.34 -8.38 0.10
C ASN A 19 2.86 -8.00 0.32
N SER A 20 1.98 -8.99 0.24
CA SER A 20 0.53 -8.77 0.32
C SER A 20 -0.09 -9.28 1.61
N VAL A 21 0.74 -9.72 2.56
CA VAL A 21 0.36 -10.31 3.84
C VAL A 21 1.32 -9.78 4.90
N VAL A 22 0.85 -9.56 6.12
CA VAL A 22 1.75 -9.17 7.23
C VAL A 22 2.59 -10.34 7.73
N VAL A 23 3.81 -10.04 8.19
CA VAL A 23 4.60 -10.97 9.01
C VAL A 23 4.40 -10.60 10.48
N VAL A 24 4.14 -11.60 11.32
CA VAL A 24 3.93 -11.39 12.75
C VAL A 24 4.93 -12.21 13.56
N GLU A 25 5.49 -11.56 14.57
CA GLU A 25 6.28 -12.19 15.62
C GLU A 25 5.43 -12.33 16.90
N LEU A 26 5.28 -13.57 17.37
CA LEU A 26 4.70 -13.91 18.67
C LEU A 26 5.83 -14.17 19.67
N LEU A 27 5.79 -13.45 20.79
CA LEU A 27 6.78 -13.51 21.86
C LEU A 27 6.16 -14.04 23.16
N PRO A 28 6.92 -14.77 24.00
CA PRO A 28 8.29 -15.23 23.77
C PRO A 28 8.34 -16.37 22.74
N ASN A 29 9.35 -16.38 21.86
CA ASN A 29 9.45 -17.39 20.78
C ASN A 29 9.64 -18.81 21.34
N ASN A 30 9.14 -19.81 20.61
CA ASN A 30 9.25 -21.25 20.89
C ASN A 30 8.52 -21.74 22.17
N CYS A 31 7.77 -20.86 22.85
CA CYS A 31 6.86 -21.30 23.90
C CYS A 31 5.66 -22.04 23.30
N ARG A 32 5.22 -23.12 23.95
CA ARG A 32 4.05 -23.89 23.51
C ARG A 32 2.79 -23.37 24.19
N PHE A 33 1.69 -23.34 23.44
CA PHE A 33 0.38 -23.09 24.02
C PHE A 33 -0.15 -24.37 24.69
N GLN A 34 -0.96 -24.22 25.75
CA GLN A 34 -1.65 -25.35 26.37
C GLN A 34 -2.73 -25.95 25.45
N CYS A 35 -3.31 -25.11 24.59
CA CYS A 35 -4.28 -25.48 23.56
C CYS A 35 -3.96 -24.72 22.26
N PRO A 36 -4.35 -25.23 21.08
CA PRO A 36 -4.17 -24.48 19.84
C PRO A 36 -4.88 -23.13 19.89
N VAL A 37 -4.20 -22.09 19.42
CA VAL A 37 -4.74 -20.72 19.34
C VAL A 37 -4.99 -20.34 17.89
N SER A 38 -5.97 -19.48 17.66
CA SER A 38 -6.27 -18.94 16.32
C SER A 38 -5.64 -17.58 16.15
N LEU A 39 -4.81 -17.41 15.12
CA LEU A 39 -4.22 -16.15 14.72
C LEU A 39 -4.81 -15.71 13.37
N THR A 40 -5.40 -14.51 13.32
CA THR A 40 -5.93 -13.95 12.07
C THR A 40 -4.96 -12.91 11.53
N LEU A 41 -4.49 -13.13 10.30
CA LEU A 41 -3.52 -12.28 9.61
C LEU A 41 -4.14 -11.67 8.34
N PRO A 42 -4.19 -10.34 8.21
CA PRO A 42 -4.77 -9.68 7.04
C PRO A 42 -3.90 -9.85 5.79
N HIS A 43 -4.55 -9.80 4.62
CA HIS A 43 -3.92 -9.64 3.32
C HIS A 43 -4.56 -8.50 2.54
N CYS A 44 -3.88 -7.98 1.50
CA CYS A 44 -4.43 -6.98 0.60
C CYS A 44 -4.87 -7.56 -0.75
N LEU A 45 -4.79 -8.88 -0.98
CA LEU A 45 -5.19 -9.47 -2.26
C LEU A 45 -6.70 -9.63 -2.42
N GLN A 46 -7.21 -9.39 -3.63
CA GLN A 46 -8.52 -9.86 -4.07
C GLN A 46 -8.35 -11.19 -4.79
N LEU A 47 -9.11 -12.17 -4.30
CA LEU A 47 -9.05 -13.55 -4.75
C LEU A 47 -10.22 -13.84 -5.70
N LYS A 48 -10.04 -14.84 -6.57
CA LYS A 48 -11.14 -15.47 -7.31
C LYS A 48 -12.22 -15.96 -6.35
N GLU A 49 -13.47 -16.01 -6.82
CA GLU A 49 -14.59 -16.52 -6.01
C GLU A 49 -14.41 -17.99 -5.62
N GLU A 50 -13.86 -18.79 -6.54
CA GLU A 50 -13.58 -20.21 -6.34
C GLU A 50 -12.08 -20.49 -6.42
N TYR A 51 -11.57 -21.21 -5.44
CA TYR A 51 -10.18 -21.66 -5.39
C TYR A 51 -10.02 -22.95 -4.59
N GLU A 52 -8.93 -23.66 -4.85
CA GLU A 52 -8.61 -24.91 -4.16
C GLU A 52 -8.09 -24.63 -2.74
N ARG A 53 -8.31 -25.55 -1.81
CA ARG A 53 -7.90 -25.37 -0.41
C ARG A 53 -6.39 -25.25 -0.24
N ASN A 54 -5.60 -25.86 -1.10
CA ASN A 54 -4.12 -25.83 -1.10
C ASN A 54 -3.53 -24.57 -1.76
N SER A 55 -4.30 -23.50 -1.93
CA SER A 55 -3.85 -22.26 -2.60
C SER A 55 -3.01 -21.34 -1.71
N ILE A 56 -2.64 -21.78 -0.51
CA ILE A 56 -1.77 -21.04 0.39
C ILE A 56 -0.73 -21.94 1.04
N ASP A 57 0.42 -21.35 1.36
CA ASP A 57 1.48 -21.94 2.16
C ASP A 57 1.63 -21.16 3.46
N VAL A 58 1.51 -21.85 4.60
CA VAL A 58 1.74 -21.23 5.91
C VAL A 58 3.20 -21.38 6.28
N LEU A 59 3.88 -20.27 6.52
CA LEU A 59 5.31 -20.24 6.84
C LEU A 59 5.50 -19.85 8.30
N ILE A 60 6.33 -20.62 9.00
CA ILE A 60 6.71 -20.32 10.39
C ILE A 60 8.23 -20.22 10.52
N SER A 61 8.69 -19.52 11.55
CA SER A 61 10.09 -19.54 11.93
C SER A 61 10.27 -19.55 13.44
N HIS A 62 11.15 -20.43 13.89
CA HIS A 62 11.69 -20.44 15.24
C HIS A 62 13.18 -20.10 15.15
N HIS A 63 13.57 -18.91 15.62
CA HIS A 63 14.95 -18.48 15.69
C HIS A 63 15.25 -17.79 17.01
N ASP A 64 16.51 -17.77 17.40
CA ASP A 64 16.97 -17.04 18.57
C ASP A 64 16.90 -15.53 18.31
N GLU A 65 16.72 -14.75 19.38
CA GLU A 65 16.65 -13.30 19.29
C GLU A 65 17.94 -12.73 18.64
N GLY A 66 17.78 -11.79 17.69
CA GLY A 66 18.89 -11.19 16.95
C GLY A 66 19.32 -11.94 15.68
N PHE A 67 18.77 -13.12 15.40
CA PHE A 67 19.03 -13.86 14.16
C PHE A 67 17.97 -13.60 13.10
N LYS A 68 18.33 -13.79 11.82
CA LYS A 68 17.37 -13.72 10.71
C LYS A 68 16.39 -14.91 10.78
N PRO A 69 15.11 -14.71 10.43
CA PRO A 69 14.15 -15.81 10.38
C PRO A 69 14.57 -16.84 9.34
N LYS A 70 14.49 -18.12 9.71
CA LYS A 70 14.54 -19.26 8.79
C LYS A 70 13.11 -19.76 8.59
N TRP A 71 12.54 -19.50 7.42
CA TRP A 71 11.17 -19.86 7.10
C TRP A 71 11.05 -21.34 6.76
N GLU A 72 10.08 -22.00 7.37
CA GLU A 72 9.74 -23.40 7.17
C GLU A 72 8.24 -23.52 6.86
N LEU A 73 7.90 -24.43 5.93
CA LEU A 73 6.52 -24.73 5.60
C LEU A 73 5.85 -25.53 6.73
N LEU A 74 4.71 -25.05 7.21
CA LEU A 74 3.88 -25.79 8.16
C LEU A 74 2.94 -26.74 7.40
N HIS A 75 3.41 -27.94 7.07
CA HIS A 75 2.69 -28.90 6.23
C HIS A 75 1.27 -29.25 6.71
N ASP A 76 1.06 -29.37 8.03
CA ASP A 76 -0.25 -29.71 8.62
C ASP A 76 -1.00 -28.48 9.16
N ALA A 77 -0.76 -27.31 8.57
CA ALA A 77 -1.42 -26.08 8.99
C ALA A 77 -2.94 -26.17 8.82
N ARG A 78 -3.67 -25.95 9.92
CA ARG A 78 -5.12 -25.71 9.84
C ARG A 78 -5.34 -24.23 9.66
N PHE A 79 -5.93 -23.86 8.54
CA PHE A 79 -6.25 -22.47 8.24
C PHE A 79 -7.63 -22.31 7.61
N ASN A 80 -8.12 -21.08 7.63
CA ASN A 80 -9.31 -20.62 6.93
C ASN A 80 -8.98 -19.31 6.20
N LEU A 81 -8.90 -19.36 4.87
CA LEU A 81 -8.70 -18.17 4.03
C LEU A 81 -10.05 -17.50 3.78
N CYS A 82 -10.11 -16.21 4.02
CA CYS A 82 -11.27 -15.36 3.77
C CYS A 82 -10.90 -14.26 2.77
N LYS A 83 -11.85 -13.37 2.45
CA LYS A 83 -11.64 -12.30 1.46
C LYS A 83 -10.53 -11.30 1.83
N GLU A 84 -10.31 -11.08 3.12
CA GLU A 84 -9.45 -10.01 3.64
C GLU A 84 -8.36 -10.50 4.61
N ASN A 85 -8.42 -11.76 5.02
CA ASN A 85 -7.52 -12.32 6.02
C ASN A 85 -7.45 -13.85 5.90
N CYS A 86 -6.47 -14.43 6.57
CA CYS A 86 -6.39 -15.86 6.82
C CYS A 86 -6.31 -16.09 8.33
N THR A 87 -7.11 -17.01 8.84
CA THR A 87 -7.02 -17.47 10.23
C THR A 87 -6.26 -18.79 10.28
N ILE A 88 -5.18 -18.83 11.06
CA ILE A 88 -4.24 -19.95 11.17
C ILE A 88 -4.27 -20.49 12.60
N SER A 89 -4.34 -21.81 12.77
CA SER A 89 -4.23 -22.46 14.07
C SER A 89 -2.78 -22.75 14.41
N LEU A 90 -2.31 -22.21 15.54
CA LEU A 90 -0.93 -22.32 16.00
C LEU A 90 -0.83 -23.11 17.31
N LYS A 91 0.28 -23.81 17.50
CA LYS A 91 0.59 -24.61 18.71
C LYS A 91 1.73 -24.02 19.54
N SER A 92 2.43 -23.03 19.01
CA SER A 92 3.56 -22.36 19.65
C SER A 92 3.66 -20.90 19.22
N PHE A 93 4.27 -20.10 20.08
CA PHE A 93 4.74 -18.77 19.74
C PHE A 93 5.87 -18.88 18.72
N CYS A 94 5.74 -18.18 17.60
CA CYS A 94 6.66 -18.21 16.46
C CYS A 94 6.58 -16.90 15.69
N TRP A 95 7.50 -16.74 14.74
CA TRP A 95 7.23 -15.91 13.58
C TRP A 95 6.33 -16.66 12.62
N VAL A 96 5.35 -15.97 12.05
CA VAL A 96 4.35 -16.59 11.18
C VAL A 96 3.90 -15.62 10.10
N THR A 97 3.72 -16.16 8.91
CA THR A 97 3.05 -15.52 7.78
C THR A 97 2.42 -16.60 6.90
N TYR A 98 1.81 -16.20 5.80
CA TYR A 98 1.36 -17.12 4.77
C TYR A 98 1.50 -16.49 3.39
N GLU A 99 1.69 -17.33 2.40
CA GLU A 99 1.77 -16.94 1.00
C GLU A 99 0.53 -17.43 0.28
N ILE A 100 -0.11 -16.56 -0.49
CA ILE A 100 -1.24 -16.91 -1.34
C ILE A 100 -0.72 -17.16 -2.75
N HIS A 101 -1.02 -18.30 -3.34
CA HIS A 101 -0.54 -18.65 -4.68
C HIS A 101 -1.12 -17.72 -5.75
N ASP A 102 -0.26 -17.24 -6.63
CA ASP A 102 -0.58 -16.30 -7.71
C ASP A 102 -1.76 -16.72 -8.62
N LYS A 103 -1.98 -18.03 -8.78
CA LYS A 103 -3.07 -18.63 -9.58
C LYS A 103 -4.45 -18.11 -9.19
N ILE A 104 -4.65 -17.78 -7.92
CA ILE A 104 -5.96 -17.42 -7.36
C ILE A 104 -6.13 -15.91 -7.14
N VAL A 105 -5.12 -15.11 -7.48
CA VAL A 105 -5.08 -13.68 -7.26
C VAL A 105 -5.56 -12.93 -8.50
N GLU A 106 -6.55 -12.05 -8.32
CA GLU A 106 -7.10 -11.22 -9.40
C GLU A 106 -6.64 -9.77 -9.32
N ALA A 107 -6.46 -9.26 -8.10
CA ALA A 107 -6.14 -7.88 -7.86
C ALA A 107 -5.47 -7.66 -6.51
N LYS A 108 -4.96 -6.45 -6.29
CA LYS A 108 -4.43 -5.96 -5.03
C LYS A 108 -5.24 -4.75 -4.56
N ARG A 109 -5.70 -4.78 -3.32
CA ARG A 109 -6.29 -3.65 -2.62
C ARG A 109 -5.18 -2.71 -2.19
N ILE A 110 -5.27 -1.47 -2.64
CA ILE A 110 -4.37 -0.39 -2.28
C ILE A 110 -5.17 0.78 -1.73
N LYS A 111 -4.51 1.65 -0.98
CA LYS A 111 -5.05 2.94 -0.59
C LYS A 111 -4.35 4.01 -1.40
N LEU A 112 -5.13 4.70 -2.23
CA LEU A 112 -4.68 5.90 -2.90
C LEU A 112 -4.75 7.06 -1.94
N TYR A 113 -3.80 7.98 -2.03
CA TYR A 113 -3.77 9.15 -1.17
C TYR A 113 -3.32 10.42 -1.90
N THR A 114 -3.72 11.55 -1.33
CA THR A 114 -3.17 12.87 -1.64
C THR A 114 -2.52 13.43 -0.38
N ALA A 115 -1.33 13.97 -0.51
CA ALA A 115 -0.64 14.65 0.57
C ALA A 115 0.08 15.89 0.06
N GLY A 116 0.29 16.89 0.92
CA GLY A 116 0.96 18.12 0.55
C GLY A 116 1.68 18.73 1.73
N LYS A 117 2.70 19.54 1.45
CA LYS A 117 3.30 20.37 2.49
C LYS A 117 2.35 21.49 2.86
N LYS A 118 2.41 21.94 4.11
CA LYS A 118 1.69 23.17 4.49
C LYS A 118 2.25 24.35 3.72
N MET A 119 1.35 25.24 3.32
CA MET A 119 1.66 26.45 2.58
C MET A 119 1.50 27.68 3.46
N ARG A 120 2.25 28.73 3.14
CA ARG A 120 1.98 30.10 3.56
C ARG A 120 1.13 30.76 2.47
N LEU A 121 0.28 31.72 2.83
CA LEU A 121 -0.55 32.45 1.85
C LEU A 121 0.27 33.17 0.75
N LYS A 122 1.51 33.52 1.07
CA LYS A 122 2.44 34.19 0.15
C LYS A 122 3.20 33.21 -0.76
N ASP A 123 3.11 31.90 -0.50
CA ASP A 123 3.81 30.92 -1.32
C ASP A 123 3.23 30.92 -2.74
N ARG A 124 4.12 31.01 -3.73
CA ARG A 124 3.77 30.97 -5.16
C ARG A 124 4.00 29.60 -5.78
N ILE A 125 4.56 28.67 -5.01
CA ILE A 125 4.85 27.31 -5.44
C ILE A 125 4.33 26.36 -4.36
N THR A 126 3.67 25.28 -4.77
CA THR A 126 3.32 24.20 -3.87
C THR A 126 3.57 22.84 -4.49
N LYS A 127 3.83 21.86 -3.64
CA LYS A 127 4.07 20.47 -4.03
C LYS A 127 3.00 19.59 -3.41
N VAL A 128 2.27 18.90 -4.26
CA VAL A 128 1.30 17.88 -3.90
C VAL A 128 1.84 16.52 -4.33
N GLU A 129 1.73 15.52 -3.49
CA GLU A 129 1.99 14.13 -3.84
C GLU A 129 0.68 13.38 -3.98
N VAL A 130 0.61 12.54 -5.00
CA VAL A 130 -0.43 11.54 -5.15
C VAL A 130 0.23 10.19 -5.22
N GLY A 131 -0.15 9.26 -4.37
CA GLY A 131 0.52 7.98 -4.28
C GLY A 131 -0.39 6.87 -3.83
N PHE A 132 0.20 5.71 -3.60
CA PHE A 132 -0.48 4.57 -3.04
C PHE A 132 0.37 3.88 -1.97
N TYR A 133 -0.30 3.09 -1.16
CA TYR A 133 0.32 2.05 -0.36
C TYR A 133 -0.62 0.84 -0.25
N PRO A 134 -0.11 -0.36 0.04
CA PRO A 134 -0.93 -1.56 0.18
C PRO A 134 -1.97 -1.41 1.29
N ASP A 135 -3.16 -1.97 1.12
CA ASP A 135 -4.17 -2.02 2.20
C ASP A 135 -3.82 -3.08 3.25
N LEU A 136 -2.75 -2.82 4.01
CA LEU A 136 -2.25 -3.65 5.09
C LEU A 136 -1.93 -2.79 6.33
N PRO A 137 -2.00 -3.36 7.54
CA PRO A 137 -1.46 -2.71 8.73
C PRO A 137 0.05 -2.45 8.60
N GLY A 138 0.50 -1.27 9.02
CA GLY A 138 1.91 -0.87 8.94
C GLY A 138 2.38 -0.37 7.57
N SER A 139 1.46 -0.27 6.59
CA SER A 139 1.68 0.44 5.32
C SER A 139 1.47 1.95 5.48
N GLY A 140 1.94 2.71 4.50
CA GLY A 140 1.91 4.18 4.48
C GLY A 140 3.20 4.81 5.03
N LYS A 141 4.32 4.07 5.00
CA LYS A 141 5.61 4.51 5.54
C LYS A 141 6.12 5.79 4.90
N ILE A 142 5.84 6.03 3.61
CA ILE A 142 6.21 7.29 2.95
C ILE A 142 5.63 8.49 3.71
N LEU A 143 4.38 8.40 4.17
CA LEU A 143 3.71 9.44 4.93
C LEU A 143 4.22 9.51 6.37
N GLU A 144 4.47 8.37 7.01
CA GLU A 144 4.97 8.31 8.39
C GLU A 144 6.39 8.90 8.53
N LEU A 145 7.26 8.63 7.56
CA LEU A 145 8.65 9.10 7.57
C LEU A 145 8.75 10.57 7.15
N ASN A 146 7.82 11.07 6.35
CA ASN A 146 7.82 12.44 5.87
C ASN A 146 6.88 13.35 6.68
N LYS A 147 7.36 13.77 7.85
CA LYS A 147 6.59 14.58 8.81
C LYS A 147 6.13 15.95 8.28
N ASP A 148 6.75 16.46 7.21
CA ASP A 148 6.36 17.72 6.57
C ASP A 148 5.11 17.58 5.70
N MET A 149 4.73 16.34 5.36
CA MET A 149 3.62 16.06 4.47
C MET A 149 2.35 15.75 5.24
N HIS A 150 1.31 16.53 4.96
CA HIS A 150 0.00 16.36 5.55
C HIS A 150 -0.87 15.56 4.59
N LEU A 151 -1.34 14.41 5.07
CA LEU A 151 -2.32 13.58 4.38
C LEU A 151 -3.65 14.33 4.32
N SER A 152 -4.15 14.57 3.11
CA SER A 152 -5.41 15.26 2.88
C SER A 152 -6.55 14.27 2.65
N GLN A 153 -6.40 13.35 1.72
CA GLN A 153 -7.41 12.35 1.41
C GLN A 153 -6.80 10.96 1.27
N ARG A 154 -7.62 9.95 1.57
CA ARG A 154 -7.32 8.55 1.32
C ARG A 154 -8.56 7.83 0.82
N LYS A 155 -8.45 7.05 -0.26
CA LYS A 155 -9.54 6.22 -0.79
C LYS A 155 -9.08 4.80 -1.09
N PRO A 156 -9.94 3.78 -0.88
CA PRO A 156 -9.64 2.42 -1.31
C PRO A 156 -9.65 2.33 -2.84
N PHE A 157 -8.79 1.48 -3.39
CA PHE A 157 -8.72 1.19 -4.81
C PHE A 157 -8.34 -0.27 -5.03
N VAL A 158 -8.89 -0.89 -6.08
CA VAL A 158 -8.58 -2.26 -6.47
C VAL A 158 -7.73 -2.22 -7.74
N PHE A 159 -6.45 -2.57 -7.58
CA PHE A 159 -5.48 -2.62 -8.66
C PHE A 159 -5.45 -4.01 -9.28
N LEU A 160 -5.96 -4.13 -10.50
CA LEU A 160 -6.11 -5.40 -11.20
C LEU A 160 -4.75 -5.91 -11.70
N LYS A 161 -4.56 -7.22 -11.60
CA LYS A 161 -3.41 -7.92 -12.16
C LYS A 161 -3.51 -8.02 -13.69
N THR A 162 -4.71 -8.27 -14.21
CA THR A 162 -4.94 -8.53 -15.64
C THR A 162 -4.55 -7.36 -16.52
N GLY A 163 -3.80 -7.64 -17.58
CA GLY A 163 -3.34 -6.65 -18.56
C GLY A 163 -2.07 -5.91 -18.16
N GLU A 164 -1.57 -6.13 -16.93
CA GLU A 164 -0.32 -5.54 -16.44
C GLU A 164 -0.26 -4.01 -16.61
N GLU A 165 -1.43 -3.37 -16.55
CA GLU A 165 -1.56 -1.94 -16.81
C GLU A 165 -1.09 -1.13 -15.59
N PRO A 166 -0.32 -0.05 -15.80
CA PRO A 166 0.16 0.80 -14.73
C PRO A 166 -0.98 1.62 -14.10
N LEU A 167 -0.69 2.22 -12.94
CA LEU A 167 -1.59 3.20 -12.35
C LEU A 167 -1.31 4.58 -12.94
N LEU A 168 -2.32 5.20 -13.55
CA LEU A 168 -2.27 6.51 -14.16
C LEU A 168 -2.81 7.55 -13.17
N ILE A 169 -2.08 8.65 -13.00
CA ILE A 169 -2.47 9.77 -12.13
C ILE A 169 -2.55 11.02 -13.01
N ASN A 170 -3.77 11.45 -13.28
CA ASN A 170 -4.05 12.65 -14.07
C ASN A 170 -4.47 13.80 -13.16
N LEU A 171 -3.71 14.89 -13.17
CA LEU A 171 -4.18 16.17 -12.62
C LEU A 171 -5.26 16.73 -13.54
N HIS A 172 -6.51 16.52 -13.16
CA HIS A 172 -7.67 16.82 -13.99
C HIS A 172 -8.06 18.30 -13.94
N LYS A 173 -7.98 18.92 -12.76
CA LYS A 173 -8.38 20.32 -12.55
C LYS A 173 -7.64 20.95 -11.38
N VAL A 174 -7.28 22.23 -11.54
CA VAL A 174 -6.78 23.10 -10.48
C VAL A 174 -7.71 24.31 -10.36
N VAL A 175 -8.04 24.70 -9.13
CA VAL A 175 -8.83 25.88 -8.81
C VAL A 175 -8.16 26.65 -7.68
N PRO A 176 -7.95 27.97 -7.77
CA PRO A 176 -8.39 28.84 -8.86
C PRO A 176 -7.42 28.80 -10.06
N LYS A 177 -7.76 29.46 -11.18
CA LYS A 177 -7.06 29.30 -12.49
C LYS A 177 -5.65 29.90 -12.51
N GLU A 178 -5.34 30.71 -11.52
CA GLU A 178 -4.06 31.36 -11.29
C GLU A 178 -2.99 30.33 -10.91
N TRP A 179 -3.39 29.14 -10.45
CA TRP A 179 -2.50 28.02 -10.19
C TRP A 179 -2.44 27.07 -11.39
N ASN A 180 -1.23 26.84 -11.88
CA ASN A 180 -0.98 26.01 -13.05
C ASN A 180 0.00 24.89 -12.71
N ASN A 181 -0.14 23.76 -13.41
CA ASN A 181 0.86 22.70 -13.35
C ASN A 181 2.14 23.18 -14.02
N SER A 182 3.24 23.23 -13.28
CA SER A 182 4.57 23.59 -13.82
C SER A 182 5.14 22.52 -14.74
N GLN A 183 4.60 21.29 -14.68
CA GLN A 183 5.04 20.13 -15.46
C GLN A 183 3.87 19.54 -16.26
N PRO A 184 3.29 20.26 -17.23
CA PRO A 184 2.14 19.78 -17.99
C PRO A 184 2.46 18.57 -18.86
N ASP A 185 3.69 18.49 -19.39
CA ASP A 185 4.15 17.39 -20.26
C ASP A 185 4.32 16.06 -19.52
N GLU A 186 4.43 16.10 -18.18
CA GLU A 186 4.49 14.90 -17.33
C GLU A 186 3.09 14.44 -16.86
N ASN A 187 2.00 15.04 -17.36
CA ASN A 187 0.64 14.69 -16.98
C ASN A 187 -0.06 13.87 -18.09
N PRO A 188 -0.49 12.62 -17.85
CA PRO A 188 -0.56 11.94 -16.55
C PRO A 188 0.79 11.38 -16.08
N LYS A 189 1.00 11.39 -14.76
CA LYS A 189 2.12 10.67 -14.13
C LYS A 189 1.77 9.18 -14.02
N ILE A 190 2.79 8.34 -14.09
CA ILE A 190 2.64 6.88 -14.18
C ILE A 190 3.36 6.22 -13.01
N ILE A 191 2.65 5.36 -12.27
CA ILE A 191 3.26 4.40 -11.35
C ILE A 191 3.28 3.04 -12.05
N PRO A 192 4.48 2.46 -12.29
CA PRO A 192 4.61 1.18 -12.99
C PRO A 192 3.84 0.05 -12.31
N PHE A 193 3.34 -0.89 -13.12
CA PHE A 193 2.67 -2.09 -12.62
C PHE A 193 3.51 -2.83 -11.58
N ASP A 194 4.81 -3.02 -11.88
CA ASP A 194 5.73 -3.75 -11.01
C ASP A 194 5.84 -3.16 -9.61
N SER A 195 5.77 -1.84 -9.48
CA SER A 195 5.81 -1.18 -8.17
C SER A 195 4.59 -1.55 -7.33
N VAL A 196 3.40 -1.58 -7.94
CA VAL A 196 2.18 -2.00 -7.25
C VAL A 196 2.18 -3.51 -7.01
N SER A 197 2.68 -4.30 -7.97
CA SER A 197 2.72 -5.76 -7.90
C SER A 197 3.56 -6.25 -6.73
N ILE A 198 4.68 -5.61 -6.40
CA ILE A 198 5.51 -5.96 -5.24
C ILE A 198 5.17 -5.19 -3.96
N SER A 199 4.06 -4.44 -3.95
CA SER A 199 3.64 -3.60 -2.83
C SER A 199 4.68 -2.53 -2.44
N GLU A 200 5.51 -2.07 -3.38
CA GLU A 200 6.45 -0.98 -3.17
C GLU A 200 5.67 0.35 -3.17
N GLU A 201 5.51 0.95 -1.99
CA GLU A 201 4.86 2.25 -1.87
C GLU A 201 5.54 3.28 -2.79
N ARG A 202 4.74 4.02 -3.56
CA ARG A 202 5.24 5.11 -4.40
C ARG A 202 4.28 6.28 -4.42
N SER A 203 4.83 7.46 -4.68
CA SER A 203 4.08 8.68 -4.97
C SER A 203 4.65 9.40 -6.18
N CYS A 204 3.79 10.20 -6.80
CA CYS A 204 4.13 11.09 -7.89
C CYS A 204 3.96 12.54 -7.42
N PRO A 205 5.01 13.37 -7.51
CA PRO A 205 4.93 14.77 -7.15
C PRO A 205 4.29 15.59 -8.28
N PHE A 206 3.44 16.55 -7.92
CA PHE A 206 2.88 17.58 -8.80
C PHE A 206 3.27 18.94 -8.23
N VAL A 207 3.93 19.75 -9.04
CA VAL A 207 4.37 21.09 -8.65
C VAL A 207 3.45 22.11 -9.31
N LEU A 208 2.80 22.91 -8.49
CA LEU A 208 1.88 23.96 -8.93
C LEU A 208 2.51 25.33 -8.69
N GLU A 209 2.36 26.19 -9.67
CA GLU A 209 2.88 27.56 -9.65
C GLU A 209 1.75 28.57 -9.83
N ARG A 210 1.81 29.65 -9.05
CA ARG A 210 0.85 30.74 -9.08
C ARG A 210 1.35 31.86 -9.97
N SER A 211 0.57 32.24 -10.98
CA SER A 211 0.89 33.34 -11.90
C SER A 211 0.38 34.71 -11.46
N GLY A 212 -0.54 34.76 -10.48
CA GLY A 212 -1.14 36.00 -9.96
C GLY A 212 -0.79 36.35 -8.50
N ASP A 213 -1.32 37.49 -8.04
CA ASP A 213 -1.15 37.98 -6.67
C ASP A 213 -2.25 37.52 -5.70
N ASP A 214 -3.26 36.82 -6.20
CA ASP A 214 -4.30 36.21 -5.37
C ASP A 214 -3.67 35.26 -4.33
N THR A 215 -4.14 35.32 -3.09
CA THR A 215 -3.63 34.50 -1.98
C THR A 215 -4.39 33.19 -1.79
N ASP A 216 -5.40 32.92 -2.63
CA ASP A 216 -6.17 31.69 -2.58
C ASP A 216 -5.31 30.44 -2.78
N ILE A 217 -5.58 29.44 -1.94
CA ILE A 217 -4.86 28.15 -1.91
C ILE A 217 -5.49 27.19 -2.93
N PRO A 218 -4.67 26.48 -3.73
CA PRO A 218 -5.20 25.65 -4.80
C PRO A 218 -5.94 24.44 -4.25
N LEU A 219 -7.13 24.19 -4.78
CA LEU A 219 -7.79 22.89 -4.77
C LEU A 219 -7.38 22.13 -6.03
N CYS A 220 -6.77 20.98 -5.83
CA CYS A 220 -6.33 20.08 -6.88
C CYS A 220 -7.28 18.89 -6.96
N ILE A 221 -7.68 18.53 -8.17
CA ILE A 221 -8.55 17.38 -8.44
C ILE A 221 -7.79 16.43 -9.38
N PHE A 222 -7.60 15.21 -8.92
CA PHE A 222 -6.91 14.14 -9.63
C PHE A 222 -7.88 13.05 -10.02
N LYS A 223 -7.67 12.45 -11.19
CA LYS A 223 -8.28 11.19 -11.60
C LYS A 223 -7.22 10.11 -11.60
N VAL A 224 -7.44 9.05 -10.85
CA VAL A 224 -6.48 7.97 -10.67
C VAL A 224 -7.12 6.63 -11.02
N GLY A 225 -6.49 5.87 -11.91
CA GLY A 225 -7.05 4.61 -12.38
C GLY A 225 -6.09 3.80 -13.26
N GLN A 226 -6.56 2.64 -13.70
CA GLN A 226 -5.90 1.83 -14.73
C GLN A 226 -6.62 2.04 -16.07
N LYS A 227 -5.88 1.92 -17.17
CA LYS A 227 -6.43 2.09 -18.52
C LYS A 227 -7.65 1.18 -18.75
N GLY A 228 -8.72 1.74 -19.31
CA GLY A 228 -9.95 1.00 -19.61
C GLY A 228 -10.82 0.67 -18.39
N ARG A 229 -10.58 1.32 -17.25
CA ARG A 229 -11.35 1.15 -16.01
C ARG A 229 -11.87 2.48 -15.47
N ASN A 230 -12.70 2.41 -14.45
CA ASN A 230 -13.22 3.60 -13.76
C ASN A 230 -12.12 4.24 -12.91
N ASP A 231 -11.91 5.53 -13.12
CA ASP A 231 -11.03 6.33 -12.29
C ASP A 231 -11.68 6.63 -10.94
N VAL A 232 -10.86 6.74 -9.90
CA VAL A 232 -11.21 7.34 -8.62
C VAL A 232 -10.76 8.78 -8.62
N GLU A 233 -11.66 9.68 -8.25
CA GLU A 233 -11.32 11.08 -8.02
C GLU A 233 -10.67 11.27 -6.65
N LEU A 234 -9.51 11.92 -6.60
CA LEU A 234 -8.87 12.36 -5.36
C LEU A 234 -8.76 13.88 -5.35
N THR A 235 -8.91 14.49 -4.19
CA THR A 235 -8.80 15.94 -4.02
C THR A 235 -7.82 16.30 -2.91
N ILE A 236 -7.26 17.50 -3.00
CA ILE A 236 -6.45 18.09 -1.95
C ILE A 236 -6.48 19.61 -2.07
N ARG A 237 -6.67 20.25 -0.92
CA ARG A 237 -6.33 21.64 -0.69
C ARG A 237 -5.20 21.63 0.35
N PRO A 238 -3.98 22.08 0.01
CA PRO A 238 -2.89 22.10 0.98
C PRO A 238 -3.27 22.89 2.24
N ASP A 239 -2.87 22.39 3.40
CA ASP A 239 -3.10 23.07 4.66
C ASP A 239 -2.32 24.39 4.72
N VAL A 240 -2.85 25.39 5.42
CA VAL A 240 -2.18 26.68 5.61
C VAL A 240 -1.46 26.70 6.95
N LEU A 241 -0.21 27.16 6.97
CA LEU A 241 0.49 27.51 8.20
C LEU A 241 -0.19 28.74 8.81
N THR A 242 -0.95 28.53 9.88
CA THR A 242 -1.37 29.62 10.76
C THR A 242 -0.14 30.09 11.54
N ALA A 243 0.18 31.38 11.39
CA ALA A 243 1.24 32.04 12.15
C ALA A 243 0.96 32.03 13.65
#